data_AF-A0A329WR60-F1
#
_entry.id   AF-A0A329WR60-F1
#
_cell.length_a   1.000
_cell.length_b   1.000
_cell.length_c   1.000
_cell.angle_alpha   90.00
_cell.angle_beta   90.00
_cell.angle_gamma   90.00
#
_symmetry.space_group_name_H-M   'P 1'
#
loop_
_entity.id
_entity.type
_entity.pdbx_description
1 polymer ?
#
loop_
_entity_poly.entity_id
_entity_poly.type
_entity_poly.pdbx_seq_one_letter_code
_entity_poly.pdbx_strand_id
1 'polypeptide(L)'
;MNVISENRKNKTLNLRIRQEDRDLIDRAAKVKGKTVTEYVLDTIKRDAENTLLEHSFMIVSPEIFNAFIAKLDAPAVPNECLIKTANMKKPW
;
A
#
# COMPACT_ATOMS: atom_id res chain seq x y z
N MET A 1 -22.42 -7.27 -15.87
CA MET A 1 -22.90 -5.88 -15.63
C MET A 1 -21.69 -5.05 -15.18
N ASN A 2 -21.34 -4.02 -15.95
CA ASN A 2 -20.27 -3.03 -15.77
C ASN A 2 -18.89 -3.49 -15.28
N VAL A 3 -18.03 -3.88 -16.23
CA VAL A 3 -16.60 -3.61 -16.11
C VAL A 3 -16.47 -2.09 -16.23
N ILE A 4 -16.27 -1.41 -15.09
CA ILE A 4 -15.88 0.00 -15.08
C ILE A 4 -14.51 0.04 -15.77
N SER A 5 -14.50 0.22 -17.08
CA SER A 5 -13.31 0.68 -17.77
C SER A 5 -13.11 2.12 -17.34
N GLU A 6 -12.45 2.31 -16.19
CA GLU A 6 -11.86 3.59 -15.87
C GLU A 6 -11.11 4.04 -17.11
N ASN A 7 -11.57 5.15 -17.69
CA ASN A 7 -10.91 5.81 -18.79
C ASN A 7 -9.46 6.02 -18.35
N ARG A 8 -8.53 5.18 -18.84
CA ARG A 8 -7.10 5.23 -18.52
C ARG A 8 -6.55 6.51 -19.14
N LYS A 9 -6.88 7.64 -18.53
CA LYS A 9 -6.36 8.94 -18.89
C LYS A 9 -4.90 8.91 -18.49
N ASN A 10 -4.03 8.82 -19.49
CA ASN A 10 -2.59 8.96 -19.30
C ASN A 10 -2.35 10.31 -18.61
N LYS A 11 -1.73 10.28 -17.44
CA LYS A 11 -1.29 11.48 -16.71
C LYS A 11 0.21 11.62 -16.86
N THR A 12 0.67 12.81 -17.25
CA THR A 12 2.09 13.11 -17.34
C THR A 12 2.66 13.34 -15.94
N LEU A 13 3.77 12.67 -15.63
CA LEU A 13 4.56 12.93 -14.43
C LEU A 13 5.77 13.80 -14.79
N ASN A 14 5.79 15.05 -14.32
CA ASN A 14 6.91 15.95 -14.51
C ASN A 14 7.80 15.91 -13.26
N LEU A 15 9.04 15.45 -13.41
CA LEU A 15 10.01 15.35 -12.32
C LEU A 15 11.24 16.21 -12.62
N ARG A 16 11.70 16.97 -11.62
CA ARG A 16 13.01 17.62 -11.65
C ARG A 16 14.01 16.71 -10.93
N ILE A 17 15.09 16.35 -11.62
CA ILE A 17 16.18 15.55 -11.09
C ILE A 17 17.51 16.23 -11.39
N ARG A 18 18.52 15.95 -10.57
CA ARG A 18 19.88 16.42 -10.82
C ARG A 18 20.45 15.64 -12.02
N GLN A 19 21.41 16.24 -12.72
CA GLN A 19 22.01 15.59 -13.89
C GLN A 19 22.73 14.29 -13.51
N GLU A 20 23.42 14.28 -12.36
CA GLU A 20 24.10 13.10 -11.82
C GLU A 20 23.14 11.90 -11.63
N ASP A 21 21.95 12.14 -11.07
CA ASP A 21 20.92 11.11 -10.88
C ASP A 21 20.37 10.62 -12.22
N ARG A 22 20.16 11.54 -13.17
CA ARG A 22 19.69 11.19 -14.52
C ARG A 22 20.69 10.29 -15.23
N ASP A 23 21.98 10.60 -15.16
CA ASP A 23 23.04 9.83 -15.81
C ASP A 23 23.15 8.42 -15.22
N LEU A 24 22.96 8.29 -13.90
CA LEU A 24 22.90 7.00 -13.22
C LEU A 24 21.70 6.17 -13.69
N ILE A 25 20.51 6.79 -13.75
CA ILE A 25 19.28 6.13 -14.20
C ILE A 25 19.39 5.71 -15.66
N ASP A 26 19.97 6.55 -16.53
CA ASP A 26 20.19 6.23 -17.94
C ASP A 26 21.06 4.98 -18.12
N ARG A 27 22.16 4.87 -17.36
CA ARG A 27 23.01 3.67 -17.35
C ARG A 27 22.23 2.44 -16.89
N ALA A 28 21.45 2.56 -15.82
CA ALA A 28 20.65 1.44 -15.32
C ALA A 28 19.58 0.98 -16.33
N ALA A 29 18.92 1.93 -16.99
CA ALA A 29 17.94 1.67 -18.04
C ALA A 29 18.59 0.96 -19.25
N LYS A 30 19.77 1.41 -19.68
CA LYS A 30 20.56 0.77 -20.75
C LYS A 30 20.93 -0.68 -20.41
N VAL A 31 21.39 -0.95 -19.18
CA VAL A 31 21.70 -2.32 -18.72
C VAL A 31 20.46 -3.23 -18.78
N LYS A 32 19.27 -2.67 -18.55
CA LYS A 32 17.99 -3.39 -18.64
C LYS A 32 17.39 -3.41 -20.05
N GLY A 33 17.99 -2.75 -21.03
CA GLY A 33 17.46 -2.63 -22.39
C GLY A 33 16.14 -1.84 -22.47
N LYS A 34 15.87 -0.94 -21.51
CA LYS A 34 14.65 -0.14 -21.43
C LYS A 34 14.95 1.34 -21.66
N THR A 35 13.93 2.11 -22.03
CA THR A 35 14.04 3.58 -21.99
C THR A 35 14.09 4.07 -20.54
N VAL A 36 14.63 5.27 -20.32
CA VAL A 36 14.65 5.90 -18.99
C VAL A 36 13.24 6.00 -18.38
N THR A 37 12.26 6.41 -19.18
CA THR A 37 10.87 6.54 -18.73
C THR A 37 10.28 5.19 -18.31
N GLU A 38 10.50 4.13 -19.10
CA GLU A 38 10.02 2.78 -18.76
C GLU A 38 10.70 2.23 -17.51
N TYR A 39 12.02 2.42 -17.40
CA TYR A 39 12.78 1.96 -16.25
C TYR A 39 12.31 2.64 -14.96
N VAL A 40 12.12 3.97 -15.00
CA VAL A 40 11.63 4.74 -13.85
C VAL A 40 10.21 4.35 -13.50
N LEU A 41 9.31 4.22 -14.48
CA LEU A 41 7.92 3.84 -14.24
C LEU A 41 7.80 2.45 -13.61
N ASP A 42 8.54 1.47 -14.13
CA ASP A 42 8.58 0.09 -13.61
C ASP A 42 9.11 0.05 -12.18
N THR A 43 10.18 0.81 -11.91
CA THR A 43 10.78 0.89 -10.57
C THR A 43 9.82 1.52 -9.56
N ILE A 44 9.24 2.67 -9.89
CA ILE A 44 8.29 3.38 -9.00
C ILE A 44 7.05 2.53 -8.75
N LYS A 45 6.53 1.85 -9.79
CA LYS A 45 5.36 0.99 -9.65
C LYS A 45 5.64 -0.15 -8.66
N ARG A 46 6.75 -0.87 -8.85
CA ARG A 46 7.13 -1.99 -7.97
C ARG A 46 7.36 -1.52 -6.54
N ASP A 47 7.99 -0.36 -6.36
CA ASP A 47 8.25 0.23 -5.05
C ASP A 47 6.95 0.62 -4.34
N ALA A 48 6.01 1.23 -5.06
CA ALA A 48 4.69 1.56 -4.53
C ALA A 48 3.89 0.29 -4.14
N GLU A 49 3.92 -0.74 -4.98
CA GLU A 49 3.29 -2.03 -4.67
C GLU A 49 3.88 -2.65 -3.41
N ASN A 50 5.21 -2.69 -3.28
CA ASN A 50 5.88 -3.21 -2.09
C ASN A 50 5.52 -2.40 -0.84
N THR A 51 5.55 -1.06 -0.93
CA THR A 51 5.19 -0.18 0.19
C THR A 51 3.78 -0.45 0.69
N LEU A 52 2.82 -0.63 -0.24
CA LEU A 52 1.45 -0.97 0.14
C LEU A 52 1.35 -2.34 0.80
N LEU A 53 2.11 -3.34 0.33
CA LEU A 53 2.15 -4.67 0.93
C LEU A 53 2.73 -4.64 2.35
N GLU A 54 3.84 -3.91 2.56
CA GLU A 54 4.46 -3.75 3.88
C GLU A 54 3.47 -3.20 4.92
N HIS A 55 2.61 -2.26 4.52
CA HIS A 55 1.60 -1.68 5.40
C HIS A 55 0.28 -2.45 5.45
N SER A 56 0.02 -3.36 4.51
CA SER A 56 -1.22 -4.15 4.46
C SER A 56 -1.16 -5.41 5.31
N PHE A 57 0.03 -5.97 5.53
CA PHE A 57 0.20 -7.23 6.26
C PHE A 57 0.87 -7.01 7.61
N MET A 58 0.15 -7.32 8.68
CA MET A 58 0.72 -7.38 10.02
C MET A 58 1.27 -8.79 10.25
N ILE A 59 2.57 -8.97 10.03
CA ILE A 59 3.24 -10.25 10.31
C ILE A 59 3.40 -10.37 11.83
N VAL A 60 2.76 -11.38 12.41
CA VAL A 60 2.82 -11.68 13.85
C VAL A 60 3.42 -13.07 14.07
N SER A 61 4.02 -13.31 15.25
CA SER A 61 4.49 -14.65 15.60
C SER A 61 3.32 -15.63 15.65
N PRO A 62 3.54 -16.95 15.43
CA PRO A 62 2.48 -17.95 15.54
C PRO A 62 1.76 -17.93 16.89
N GLU A 63 2.47 -17.59 17.97
CA GLU A 63 1.91 -17.45 19.32
C GLU A 63 0.90 -16.30 19.40
N ILE A 64 1.25 -15.12 18.87
CA ILE A 64 0.35 -13.96 18.83
C ILE A 64 -0.83 -14.24 17.90
N PHE A 65 -0.59 -14.91 16.77
CA PHE A 65 -1.65 -15.32 15.86
C PHE A 65 -2.65 -16.24 16.55
N ASN A 66 -2.19 -17.29 17.23
CA ASN A 66 -3.04 -18.22 17.95
C ASN A 66 -3.81 -17.54 19.09
N ALA A 67 -3.14 -16.65 19.85
CA ALA A 67 -3.79 -15.87 20.89
C ALA A 67 -4.87 -14.91 20.34
N PHE A 68 -4.62 -14.34 19.16
CA PHE A 68 -5.58 -13.49 18.45
C PHE A 68 -6.80 -14.28 17.97
N ILE A 69 -6.59 -15.42 17.30
CA ILE A 69 -7.67 -16.31 16.86
C ILE A 69 -8.51 -16.80 18.04
N ALA A 70 -7.86 -17.25 19.13
CA ALA A 70 -8.58 -17.69 20.33
C ALA A 70 -9.47 -16.60 20.94
N LYS A 71 -9.07 -15.32 20.83
CA LYS A 71 -9.90 -14.18 21.25
C LYS A 71 -11.03 -13.84 20.26
N LEU A 72 -10.84 -14.09 18.96
CA LEU A 72 -11.89 -13.90 17.95
C LEU A 72 -12.97 -14.98 18.03
N ASP A 73 -12.59 -16.22 18.34
CA ASP A 73 -13.52 -17.34 18.49
C ASP A 73 -14.30 -17.29 19.82
N ALA A 74 -13.77 -16.56 20.81
CA ALA A 74 -14.47 -16.34 22.07
C ALA A 74 -15.68 -15.40 21.86
N PRO A 75 -16.80 -15.63 22.57
CA PRO A 75 -17.94 -14.73 22.50
C PRO A 75 -17.52 -13.33 22.96
N ALA A 76 -17.89 -12.32 22.17
CA ALA A 76 -17.59 -10.94 22.52
C ALA A 76 -18.25 -10.59 23.86
N VAL A 77 -17.44 -10.27 24.87
CA VAL A 77 -17.89 -9.73 26.15
C VAL A 77 -17.62 -8.23 26.13
N PRO A 78 -18.62 -7.39 25.80
CA PRO A 78 -18.42 -5.94 25.72
C PRO A 78 -18.09 -5.42 27.12
N ASN A 79 -17.02 -4.63 27.25
CA ASN A 79 -16.76 -3.92 28.50
C ASN A 79 -17.70 -2.71 28.63
N GLU A 80 -17.91 -2.24 29.86
CA GLU A 80 -18.84 -1.12 30.13
C GLU A 80 -18.49 0.14 29.33
N CYS A 81 -17.20 0.38 29.09
CA CYS A 81 -16.74 1.55 28.36
C CYS A 81 -17.12 1.47 26.87
N LEU A 82 -17.02 0.28 26.26
CA LEU A 82 -17.39 0.03 24.87
C LEU A 82 -18.91 0.14 24.68
N ILE A 83 -19.70 -0.32 25.63
CA ILE A 83 -21.17 -0.15 25.63
C ILE A 83 -21.53 1.35 25.72
N LYS A 84 -20.86 2.10 26.60
CA LYS A 84 -21.05 3.55 26.74
C LYS A 84 -20.71 4.29 25.45
N THR A 85 -19.58 3.97 24.80
CA THR A 85 -19.17 4.59 23.53
C THR A 85 -20.10 4.20 22.38
N ALA A 86 -20.52 2.94 22.27
CA ALA A 86 -21.41 2.48 21.21
C ALA A 86 -22.81 3.13 21.29
N ASN A 87 -23.30 3.40 22.50
CA ASN A 87 -24.60 4.05 22.73
C ASN A 87 -24.53 5.59 22.77
N MET A 88 -23.34 6.16 22.65
CA MET A 88 -23.17 7.61 22.67
C MET A 88 -23.70 8.19 21.36
N LYS A 89 -24.56 9.21 21.46
CA LYS A 89 -25.07 9.93 20.28
C LYS A 89 -23.87 10.50 19.53
N LYS A 90 -23.69 10.09 18.28
CA LYS A 90 -22.61 10.59 17.42
C LYS A 90 -22.69 12.12 17.38
N PRO A 91 -21.58 12.83 17.63
CA PRO A 91 -21.58 14.29 17.73
C PRO A 91 -21.64 15.02 16.38
N TRP A 92 -22.04 14.32 15.30
CA TRP A 92 -22.16 14.86 13.95
C TRP A 92 -23.55 14.55 13.37
#